data_AF-A0A7K9DLG7-F1
#
_entry.id   AF-A0A7K9DLG7-F1
#
_cell.length_a   1.000
_cell.length_b   1.000
_cell.length_c   1.000
_cell.angle_alpha   90.00
_cell.angle_beta   90.00
_cell.angle_gamma   90.00
#
_symmetry.space_group_name_H-M   'P 1'
#
loop_
_entity.id
_entity.type
_entity.pdbx_description
1 polymer ?
#
loop_
_entity_poly.entity_id
_entity_poly.type
_entity_poly.pdbx_seq_one_letter_code
_entity_poly.pdbx_strand_id
1 'polypeptide(L)'
;APVRRVAVFGGTHGNELSGVVLVKHWQENGAEIQRTGIEVKPFLTNPRAVKKCTRYIDCDLNRVFDPDNLGRTEVEDIPYEVRRAQKINHIFGPKGSDDAYDLIFDLHNTTSNMGGTLILENSRDDFTIQMFHYIKNALAPEHCPVLLIEHPSLKYATTRSVAKHPVGKYQK
;
A
#
# COMPACT_ATOMS: atom_id res chain seq x y z
N ALA A 1 3.82 14.42 14.08
CA ALA A 1 3.92 13.45 15.19
C ALA A 1 4.92 12.36 14.81
N PRO A 2 5.59 11.67 15.75
CA PRO A 2 6.45 10.54 15.40
C PRO A 2 5.62 9.43 14.73
N VAL A 3 6.18 8.78 13.71
CA VAL A 3 5.58 7.59 13.09
C VAL A 3 5.69 6.43 14.06
N ARG A 4 4.55 5.79 14.39
CA ARG A 4 4.50 4.65 15.32
C ARG A 4 3.83 3.43 14.73
N ARG A 5 2.82 3.61 13.86
CA ARG A 5 2.07 2.52 13.24
C ARG A 5 2.36 2.47 11.75
N VAL A 6 3.07 1.42 11.34
CA VAL A 6 3.46 1.16 9.95
C VAL A 6 2.78 -0.12 9.49
N ALA A 7 2.19 -0.12 8.30
CA ALA A 7 1.75 -1.35 7.64
C ALA A 7 2.54 -1.62 6.36
N VAL A 8 2.76 -2.90 6.08
CA VAL A 8 3.35 -3.37 4.82
C VAL A 8 2.34 -4.26 4.12
N PHE A 9 1.76 -3.74 3.05
CA PHE A 9 0.76 -4.38 2.24
C PHE A 9 1.40 -5.17 1.10
N GLY A 10 0.89 -6.37 0.89
CA GLY A 10 1.25 -7.25 -0.21
C GLY A 10 0.02 -7.93 -0.76
N GLY A 11 0.07 -8.30 -2.04
CA GLY A 11 -1.06 -8.95 -2.71
C GLY A 11 -2.27 -8.05 -2.91
N THR A 12 -2.06 -6.75 -3.10
CA THR A 12 -3.14 -5.83 -3.54
C THR A 12 -3.65 -6.26 -4.90
N HIS A 13 -2.73 -6.58 -5.81
CA HIS A 13 -2.99 -7.43 -6.96
C HIS A 13 -2.48 -8.84 -6.68
N GLY A 14 -3.34 -9.85 -6.81
CA GLY A 14 -3.03 -11.20 -6.33
C GLY A 14 -2.00 -11.97 -7.16
N ASN A 15 -1.67 -11.49 -8.36
CA ASN A 15 -0.66 -12.05 -9.26
C ASN A 15 0.70 -11.32 -9.21
N GLU A 16 0.85 -10.33 -8.33
CA GLU A 16 2.12 -9.63 -8.09
C GLU A 16 2.84 -10.27 -6.88
N LEU A 17 3.64 -11.30 -7.19
CA LEU A 17 4.04 -12.32 -6.20
C LEU A 17 5.08 -11.86 -5.17
N SER A 18 5.92 -10.87 -5.46
CA SER A 18 7.00 -10.49 -4.55
C SER A 18 6.44 -9.97 -3.22
N GLY A 19 5.44 -9.07 -3.28
CA GLY A 19 4.76 -8.57 -2.08
C GLY A 19 3.98 -9.65 -1.35
N VAL A 20 3.38 -10.60 -2.08
CA VAL A 20 2.66 -11.75 -1.49
C VAL A 20 3.59 -12.63 -0.67
N VAL A 21 4.75 -12.99 -1.24
CA VAL A 21 5.72 -13.88 -0.59
C VAL A 21 6.31 -13.20 0.64
N LEU A 22 6.76 -11.96 0.53
CA LEU A 22 7.36 -11.22 1.64
C LEU A 22 6.37 -11.03 2.79
N VAL A 23 5.14 -10.63 2.51
CA VAL A 23 4.12 -10.46 3.57
C VAL A 23 3.80 -11.78 4.26
N LYS A 24 3.64 -12.88 3.53
CA LYS A 24 3.43 -14.20 4.15
C LYS A 24 4.60 -14.59 5.03
N HIS A 25 5.83 -14.40 4.54
CA HIS A 25 7.04 -14.67 5.31
C HIS A 25 7.08 -13.85 6.61
N TRP A 26 6.82 -12.54 6.54
CA TRP A 26 6.85 -11.68 7.72
C TRP A 26 5.67 -11.87 8.67
N GLN A 27 4.56 -12.44 8.20
CA GLN A 27 3.45 -12.88 9.07
C GLN A 27 3.81 -14.12 9.89
N GLU A 28 4.66 -14.99 9.36
CA GLU A 28 5.21 -16.15 10.09
C GLU A 28 6.39 -15.76 10.98
N ASN A 29 7.28 -14.89 10.49
CA ASN A 29 8.44 -14.38 11.20
C ASN A 29 8.73 -12.92 10.86
N GLY A 30 8.36 -12.01 11.77
CA GLY A 30 8.53 -10.57 11.57
C GLY A 30 9.92 -10.00 11.90
N ALA A 31 10.92 -10.82 12.26
CA ALA A 31 12.21 -10.34 12.80
C ALA A 31 12.92 -9.32 11.88
N GLU A 32 12.86 -9.51 10.55
CA GLU A 32 13.49 -8.63 9.57
C GLU A 32 12.95 -7.19 9.59
N ILE A 33 11.65 -7.04 9.85
CA ILE A 33 10.93 -5.76 9.80
C ILE A 33 10.73 -5.11 11.18
N GLN A 34 11.20 -5.75 12.26
CA GLN A 34 11.10 -5.19 13.61
C GLN A 34 12.00 -3.96 13.78
N ARG A 35 11.46 -2.88 14.35
CA ARG A 35 12.20 -1.65 14.67
C ARG A 35 11.80 -1.16 16.05
N THR A 36 12.77 -0.74 16.86
CA THR A 36 12.51 -0.23 18.22
C THR A 36 11.58 0.98 18.16
N GLY A 37 10.48 0.94 18.92
CA GLY A 37 9.54 2.04 19.05
C GLY A 37 8.53 2.18 17.89
N ILE A 38 8.54 1.28 16.91
CA ILE A 38 7.63 1.27 15.77
C ILE A 38 6.91 -0.09 15.70
N GLU A 39 5.58 -0.06 15.64
CA GLU A 39 4.77 -1.21 15.30
C GLU A 39 4.76 -1.37 13.77
N VAL A 40 5.28 -2.50 13.27
CA VAL A 40 5.24 -2.82 11.84
C VAL A 40 4.33 -4.04 11.62
N LYS A 41 3.28 -3.87 10.80
CA LYS A 41 2.25 -4.89 10.56
C LYS A 41 2.23 -5.33 9.09
N PRO A 42 2.74 -6.54 8.76
CA PRO A 42 2.59 -7.12 7.42
C PRO A 42 1.16 -7.60 7.19
N PHE A 43 0.57 -7.30 6.03
CA PHE A 43 -0.84 -7.58 5.76
C PHE A 43 -1.13 -7.94 4.30
N LEU A 44 -1.83 -9.07 4.10
CA LEU A 44 -2.24 -9.54 2.78
C LEU A 44 -3.59 -8.89 2.38
N THR A 45 -3.57 -7.97 1.42
CA THR A 45 -4.72 -7.10 1.13
C THR A 45 -5.78 -7.78 0.28
N ASN A 46 -5.45 -8.61 -0.72
CA ASN A 46 -6.45 -9.36 -1.51
C ASN A 46 -6.26 -10.89 -1.43
N PRO A 47 -6.60 -11.54 -0.30
CA PRO A 47 -6.36 -12.97 -0.13
C PRO A 47 -7.11 -13.86 -1.14
N ARG A 48 -8.29 -13.46 -1.62
CA ARG A 48 -9.03 -14.22 -2.64
C ARG A 48 -8.33 -14.16 -4.00
N ALA A 49 -7.89 -12.97 -4.43
CA ALA A 49 -7.15 -12.82 -5.69
C ALA A 49 -5.80 -13.56 -5.63
N VAL A 50 -5.10 -13.47 -4.49
CA VAL A 50 -3.85 -14.20 -4.23
C VAL A 50 -4.06 -15.71 -4.34
N LYS A 51 -5.12 -16.26 -3.71
CA LYS A 51 -5.41 -17.70 -3.78
C LYS A 51 -5.64 -18.18 -5.22
N LYS A 52 -6.19 -17.33 -6.08
CA LYS A 52 -6.45 -17.61 -7.50
C LYS A 52 -5.31 -17.18 -8.42
N CYS A 53 -4.21 -16.61 -7.90
CA CYS A 53 -3.13 -16.01 -8.68
C CYS A 53 -3.64 -15.07 -9.79
N THR A 54 -4.65 -14.25 -9.48
CA THR A 54 -5.25 -13.29 -10.41
C THR A 54 -5.05 -11.87 -9.89
N ARG A 55 -5.16 -10.87 -10.77
CA ARG A 55 -5.04 -9.46 -10.39
C ARG A 55 -6.11 -9.06 -9.37
N TYR A 56 -7.37 -9.38 -9.64
CA TYR A 56 -8.52 -9.12 -8.77
C TYR A 56 -9.63 -10.16 -9.00
N ILE A 57 -10.68 -10.14 -8.17
CA ILE A 57 -11.88 -10.97 -8.29
C ILE A 57 -12.95 -10.27 -9.11
N ASP A 58 -13.49 -9.15 -8.63
CA ASP A 58 -14.61 -8.44 -9.27
C ASP A 58 -14.14 -7.12 -9.90
N CYS A 59 -13.34 -6.34 -9.18
CA CYS A 59 -12.76 -5.09 -9.68
C CYS A 59 -11.39 -4.81 -9.07
N ASP A 60 -10.64 -3.84 -9.60
CA ASP A 60 -9.30 -3.50 -9.09
C ASP A 60 -9.40 -2.93 -7.65
N LEU A 61 -8.80 -3.65 -6.67
CA LEU A 61 -8.80 -3.24 -5.26
C LEU A 61 -8.15 -1.86 -5.07
N ASN A 62 -7.16 -1.53 -5.88
CA ASN A 62 -6.41 -0.28 -5.79
C ASN A 62 -7.14 0.90 -6.48
N ARG A 63 -8.45 0.77 -6.71
CA ARG A 63 -9.32 1.79 -7.33
C ARG A 63 -10.60 2.09 -6.55
N VAL A 64 -10.79 1.49 -5.38
CA VAL A 64 -12.07 1.53 -4.63
C VAL A 64 -11.96 2.10 -3.21
N PHE A 65 -10.89 2.86 -2.91
CA PHE A 65 -10.70 3.57 -1.64
C PHE A 65 -11.14 5.05 -1.69
N ASP A 66 -12.06 5.40 -2.60
CA ASP A 66 -12.74 6.69 -2.59
C ASP A 66 -13.86 6.74 -1.52
N PRO A 67 -14.27 7.95 -1.08
CA PRO A 67 -15.28 8.09 -0.03
C PRO A 67 -16.60 7.40 -0.33
N ASP A 68 -17.04 7.37 -1.60
CA ASP A 68 -18.32 6.78 -1.98
C ASP A 68 -18.30 5.26 -1.74
N ASN A 69 -17.23 4.58 -2.17
CA ASN A 69 -17.07 3.14 -1.93
C ASN A 69 -16.82 2.82 -0.44
N LEU A 70 -16.06 3.63 0.28
CA LEU A 70 -15.76 3.40 1.70
C LEU A 70 -16.95 3.66 2.63
N GLY A 71 -17.83 4.60 2.28
CA GLY A 71 -19.04 4.95 3.04
C GLY A 71 -20.29 4.15 2.63
N ARG A 72 -20.21 3.33 1.58
CA ARG A 72 -21.34 2.55 1.07
C ARG A 72 -21.81 1.49 2.09
N THR A 73 -23.11 1.45 2.38
CA THR A 73 -23.69 0.40 3.24
C THR A 73 -23.44 -0.99 2.65
N GLU A 74 -23.03 -1.95 3.49
CA GLU A 74 -22.89 -3.35 3.07
C GLU A 74 -24.26 -3.92 2.67
N VAL A 75 -24.51 -4.00 1.37
CA VAL A 75 -25.61 -4.76 0.77
C VAL A 75 -25.04 -6.00 0.08
N GLU A 76 -25.83 -7.06 -0.09
CA GLU A 76 -25.33 -8.35 -0.60
C GLU A 76 -24.70 -8.29 -2.00
N ASP A 77 -24.98 -7.23 -2.78
CA ASP A 77 -24.64 -7.12 -4.20
C ASP A 77 -23.49 -6.12 -4.52
N ILE A 78 -22.58 -5.84 -3.56
CA ILE A 78 -21.38 -5.03 -3.86
C ILE A 78 -20.16 -5.90 -4.19
N PRO A 79 -19.25 -5.41 -5.08
CA PRO A 79 -18.03 -6.13 -5.44
C PRO A 79 -17.22 -6.55 -4.22
N TYR A 80 -16.59 -7.71 -4.28
CA TYR A 80 -15.76 -8.24 -3.21
C TYR A 80 -14.63 -7.26 -2.83
N GLU A 81 -13.98 -6.62 -3.79
CA GLU A 81 -12.94 -5.64 -3.50
C GLU A 81 -13.45 -4.39 -2.77
N VAL A 82 -14.70 -3.96 -3.00
CA VAL A 82 -15.31 -2.84 -2.24
C VAL A 82 -15.49 -3.23 -0.77
N ARG A 83 -16.06 -4.42 -0.49
CA ARG A 83 -16.14 -4.96 0.88
C ARG A 83 -14.76 -5.12 1.51
N ARG A 84 -13.77 -5.54 0.73
CA ARG A 84 -12.40 -5.68 1.21
C ARG A 84 -11.77 -4.33 1.54
N ALA A 85 -12.00 -3.30 0.73
CA ALA A 85 -11.54 -1.94 0.96
C ALA A 85 -12.15 -1.35 2.24
N GLN A 86 -13.45 -1.56 2.47
CA GLN A 86 -14.12 -1.16 3.72
C GLN A 86 -13.47 -1.81 4.95
N LYS A 87 -13.19 -3.12 4.90
CA LYS A 87 -12.48 -3.83 5.98
C LYS A 87 -11.06 -3.32 6.19
N ILE A 88 -10.32 -3.04 5.12
CA ILE A 88 -8.97 -2.46 5.21
C ILE A 88 -9.04 -1.07 5.84
N ASN A 89 -9.98 -0.23 5.41
CA ASN A 89 -10.18 1.10 5.97
C ASN A 89 -10.59 1.07 7.45
N HIS A 90 -11.34 0.07 7.88
CA HIS A 90 -11.66 -0.13 9.29
C HIS A 90 -10.44 -0.55 10.13
N ILE A 91 -9.54 -1.37 9.59
CA ILE A 91 -8.36 -1.87 10.31
C ILE A 91 -7.23 -0.82 10.34
N PHE A 92 -7.01 -0.11 9.24
CA PHE A 92 -5.84 0.74 9.03
C PHE A 92 -6.17 2.23 8.92
N GLY A 93 -7.43 2.58 8.78
CA GLY A 93 -7.93 3.95 8.74
C GLY A 93 -8.57 4.33 10.06
N PRO A 94 -9.70 5.07 10.03
CA PRO A 94 -10.40 5.55 8.84
C PRO A 94 -9.57 6.54 8.00
N LYS A 95 -9.63 6.43 6.68
CA LYS A 95 -8.94 7.32 5.73
C LYS A 95 -9.26 8.80 6.03
N GLY A 96 -8.22 9.61 6.14
CA GLY A 96 -8.33 11.05 6.43
C GLY A 96 -8.57 11.40 7.90
N SER A 97 -8.58 10.42 8.81
CA SER A 97 -8.69 10.66 10.25
C SER A 97 -7.33 10.65 10.97
N ASP A 98 -7.29 11.21 12.17
CA ASP A 98 -6.10 11.14 13.05
C ASP A 98 -5.79 9.70 13.52
N ASP A 99 -6.79 8.82 13.51
CA ASP A 99 -6.66 7.42 13.89
C ASP A 99 -6.07 6.54 12.78
N ALA A 100 -5.96 7.05 11.55
CA ALA A 100 -5.32 6.33 10.45
C ALA A 100 -3.88 5.93 10.76
N TYR A 101 -3.43 4.80 10.22
CA TYR A 101 -2.04 4.38 10.27
C TYR A 101 -1.13 5.48 9.72
N ASP A 102 0.03 5.62 10.35
CA ASP A 102 0.92 6.74 10.06
C ASP A 102 1.58 6.55 8.69
N LEU A 103 2.00 5.32 8.36
CA LEU A 103 2.68 4.99 7.11
C LEU A 103 2.22 3.64 6.58
N ILE A 104 1.91 3.55 5.28
CA ILE A 104 1.62 2.30 4.61
C ILE A 104 2.51 2.16 3.37
N PHE A 105 3.29 1.08 3.34
CA PHE A 105 3.97 0.61 2.13
C PHE A 105 3.08 -0.39 1.41
N ASP A 106 2.73 -0.12 0.16
CA ASP A 106 1.98 -1.05 -0.69
C ASP A 106 2.90 -1.55 -1.81
N LEU A 107 3.22 -2.85 -1.74
CA LEU A 107 4.19 -3.52 -2.60
C LEU A 107 3.51 -4.04 -3.88
N HIS A 108 4.02 -3.59 -5.02
CA HIS A 108 3.56 -3.94 -6.36
C HIS A 108 4.70 -4.51 -7.21
N ASN A 109 4.34 -5.32 -8.20
CA ASN A 109 5.22 -5.70 -9.28
C ASN A 109 4.78 -5.03 -10.60
N THR A 110 5.72 -4.89 -11.54
CA THR A 110 5.42 -4.45 -12.91
C THR A 110 6.18 -5.31 -13.91
N THR A 111 5.57 -5.59 -15.06
CA THR A 111 6.24 -6.26 -16.18
C THR A 111 7.16 -5.31 -16.95
N SER A 112 7.01 -3.99 -16.75
CA SER A 112 7.87 -2.98 -17.35
C SER A 112 9.27 -2.97 -16.72
N ASN A 113 10.27 -2.54 -17.49
CA ASN A 113 11.66 -2.48 -17.04
C ASN A 113 11.94 -1.23 -16.17
N MET A 114 11.22 -1.08 -15.06
CA MET A 114 11.31 0.10 -14.18
C MET A 114 12.36 -0.03 -13.07
N GLY A 115 12.86 -1.24 -12.81
CA GLY A 115 13.70 -1.52 -11.64
C GLY A 115 12.97 -1.22 -10.33
N GLY A 116 13.74 -0.97 -9.26
CA GLY A 116 13.18 -0.65 -7.95
C GLY A 116 12.64 0.79 -7.90
N THR A 117 11.35 1.00 -8.18
CA THR A 117 10.73 2.34 -8.18
C THR A 117 9.95 2.63 -6.90
N LEU A 118 10.04 3.86 -6.39
CA LEU A 118 9.20 4.42 -5.32
C LEU A 118 8.12 5.34 -5.91
N ILE A 119 6.90 5.30 -5.38
CA ILE A 119 5.78 6.12 -5.85
C ILE A 119 5.43 7.17 -4.79
N LEU A 120 5.47 8.43 -5.18
CA LEU A 120 5.03 9.57 -4.37
C LEU A 120 3.68 10.06 -4.90
N GLU A 121 2.70 10.28 -4.03
CA GLU A 121 1.36 10.75 -4.42
C GLU A 121 1.11 12.24 -4.07
N ASN A 122 2.02 12.86 -3.32
CA ASN A 122 1.89 14.25 -2.86
C ASN A 122 3.28 14.90 -2.81
N SER A 123 3.51 15.93 -3.61
CA SER A 123 4.79 16.66 -3.65
C SER A 123 5.02 17.57 -2.44
N ARG A 124 4.02 17.70 -1.57
CA ARG A 124 4.09 18.48 -0.31
C ARG A 124 4.28 17.60 0.93
N ASP A 125 4.48 16.30 0.76
CA ASP A 125 4.79 15.40 1.87
C ASP A 125 6.30 15.36 2.11
N ASP A 126 6.81 16.36 2.84
CA ASP A 126 8.23 16.50 3.17
C ASP A 126 8.79 15.26 3.89
N PHE A 127 7.98 14.61 4.72
CA PHE A 127 8.39 13.38 5.42
C PHE A 127 8.70 12.26 4.42
N THR A 128 7.77 11.98 3.50
CA THR A 128 7.96 10.94 2.49
C THR A 128 9.09 11.29 1.52
N ILE A 129 9.25 12.57 1.17
CA ILE A 129 10.37 13.05 0.33
C ILE A 129 11.72 12.78 1.01
N GLN A 130 11.87 13.12 2.28
CA GLN A 130 13.10 12.87 3.04
C GLN A 130 13.38 11.37 3.19
N MET A 131 12.35 10.56 3.43
CA MET A 131 12.48 9.11 3.45
C MET A 131 12.94 8.56 2.10
N PHE A 132 12.41 9.06 0.98
CA PHE A 132 12.84 8.63 -0.35
C PHE A 132 14.28 9.06 -0.64
N HIS A 133 14.68 10.27 -0.23
CA HIS A 133 16.06 10.71 -0.31
C HIS A 133 17.01 9.77 0.46
N TYR A 134 16.65 9.40 1.70
CA TYR A 134 17.41 8.44 2.50
C TYR A 134 17.53 7.07 1.80
N ILE A 135 16.42 6.51 1.31
CA ILE A 135 16.42 5.21 0.62
C ILE A 135 17.33 5.24 -0.61
N LYS A 136 17.25 6.30 -1.43
CA LYS A 136 18.10 6.46 -2.61
C LYS A 136 19.58 6.49 -2.26
N ASN A 137 19.95 7.21 -1.20
CA ASN A 137 21.34 7.28 -0.76
C ASN A 137 21.83 5.94 -0.19
N ALA A 138 20.98 5.25 0.57
CA ALA A 138 21.32 3.95 1.16
C ALA A 138 21.49 2.83 0.14
N LEU A 139 20.82 2.93 -1.02
CA LEU A 139 20.91 1.95 -2.10
C LEU A 139 22.03 2.27 -3.11
N ALA A 140 22.69 3.43 -3.03
CA ALA A 140 23.71 3.81 -3.99
C ALA A 140 24.85 2.77 -4.07
N PRO A 141 25.35 2.44 -5.27
CA PRO A 141 25.10 3.10 -6.57
C PRO A 141 23.87 2.59 -7.34
N GLU A 142 23.06 1.68 -6.77
CA GLU A 142 21.88 1.14 -7.45
C GLU A 142 20.82 2.22 -7.73
N HIS A 143 20.19 2.13 -8.90
CA HIS A 143 19.22 3.12 -9.32
C HIS A 143 17.83 2.85 -8.72
N CYS A 144 17.35 3.77 -7.87
CA CYS A 144 16.00 3.75 -7.32
C CYS A 144 15.23 5.01 -7.75
N PRO A 145 14.48 4.99 -8.87
CA PRO A 145 13.72 6.15 -9.33
C PRO A 145 12.52 6.43 -8.42
N VAL A 146 12.12 7.70 -8.40
CA VAL A 146 10.89 8.16 -7.75
C VAL A 146 9.94 8.61 -8.85
N LEU A 147 8.75 8.03 -8.89
CA LEU A 147 7.67 8.45 -9.77
C LEU A 147 6.66 9.27 -8.96
N LEU A 148 6.55 10.56 -9.26
CA LEU A 148 5.52 11.43 -8.72
C LEU A 148 4.24 11.24 -9.53
N ILE A 149 3.20 10.77 -8.88
CA ILE A 149 1.85 10.67 -9.43
C ILE A 149 1.04 11.72 -8.71
N GLU A 150 1.09 12.95 -9.22
CA GLU A 150 0.39 14.11 -8.66
C GLU A 150 -0.29 14.89 -9.80
N HIS A 151 -1.54 14.56 -10.10
CA HIS A 151 -2.32 15.33 -11.07
C HIS A 151 -3.72 15.59 -10.51
N PRO A 152 -4.28 16.82 -10.61
CA PRO A 152 -5.57 17.18 -10.03
C PRO A 152 -6.76 16.32 -10.51
N SER A 153 -6.66 15.71 -11.70
CA SER A 153 -7.69 14.81 -12.21
C SER A 153 -7.58 13.36 -11.71
N LEU A 154 -6.48 13.00 -11.04
CA LEU A 154 -6.32 11.67 -10.47
C LEU A 154 -7.08 11.60 -9.15
N LYS A 155 -8.15 10.80 -9.12
CA LYS A 155 -8.84 10.45 -7.88
C LYS A 155 -8.05 9.36 -7.17
N TYR A 156 -7.33 9.71 -6.09
CA TYR A 156 -6.61 8.71 -5.27
C TYR A 156 -7.60 7.82 -4.51
N ALA A 157 -7.90 6.68 -5.12
CA ALA A 157 -8.68 5.60 -4.56
C ALA A 157 -7.80 4.35 -4.31
N THR A 158 -6.53 4.57 -3.96
CA THR A 158 -5.52 3.52 -3.79
C THR A 158 -5.56 2.89 -2.40
N THR A 159 -5.13 1.64 -2.27
CA THR A 159 -5.12 0.89 -1.00
C THR A 159 -4.31 1.59 0.09
N ARG A 160 -3.16 2.15 -0.29
CA ARG A 160 -2.24 2.89 0.61
C ARG A 160 -2.77 4.25 1.04
N SER A 161 -3.68 4.87 0.29
CA SER A 161 -4.21 6.21 0.57
C SER A 161 -5.03 6.31 1.87
N VAL A 162 -5.25 5.18 2.54
CA VAL A 162 -5.80 5.14 3.91
C VAL A 162 -4.83 5.76 4.92
N ALA A 163 -3.52 5.66 4.68
CA ALA A 163 -2.48 6.15 5.57
C ALA A 163 -2.34 7.68 5.56
N LYS A 164 -1.73 8.23 6.61
CA LYS A 164 -1.26 9.62 6.62
C LYS A 164 -0.12 9.83 5.60
N HIS A 165 0.80 8.86 5.52
CA HIS A 165 1.89 8.82 4.55
C HIS A 165 1.79 7.57 3.66
N PRO A 166 1.17 7.66 2.46
CA PRO A 166 1.06 6.55 1.54
C PRO A 166 2.32 6.37 0.69
N VAL A 167 2.85 5.14 0.61
CA VAL A 167 4.02 4.82 -0.22
C VAL A 167 3.73 3.63 -1.11
N GLY A 168 3.86 3.81 -2.43
CA GLY A 168 3.89 2.70 -3.37
C GLY A 168 5.32 2.24 -3.65
N LYS A 169 5.54 0.92 -3.75
CA LYS A 169 6.80 0.35 -4.20
C LYS A 169 6.55 -0.57 -5.38
N TYR A 170 7.15 -0.26 -6.53
CA TYR A 170 7.13 -1.15 -7.70
C TYR A 170 8.50 -1.81 -7.87
N GLN A 171 8.48 -3.08 -8.28
CA GLN A 171 9.67 -3.83 -8.65
C GLN A 171 9.36 -4.80 -9.81
N LYS A 172 10.39 -5.22 -10.52
CA LYS A 172 10.28 -6.27 -11.54
C LYS A 172 10.40 -7.62 -10.86
#